data_AF-A0A2V8A7I1-F1
#
_entry.id   AF-A0A2V8A7I1-F1
#
_cell.length_a   1.000
_cell.length_b   1.000
_cell.length_c   1.000
_cell.angle_alpha   90.00
_cell.angle_beta   90.00
_cell.angle_gamma   90.00
#
_symmetry.space_group_name_H-M   'P 1'
#
loop_
_entity.id
_entity.type
_entity.pdbx_description
1 polymer ?
#
loop_
_entity_poly.entity_id
_entity_poly.type
_entity_poly.pdbx_seq_one_letter_code
_entity_poly.pdbx_strand_id
1 'polypeptide(L)'
;MIRAKGSFATTVPVFVLSAYYLGSAFQLARRTFWTRGLGDWIDPYFINFLLEHWYRSLSTFTDPSSPPMFAPIRGTLGYSHGLVLYAPFYFVLRPFFHPFQSYGLMLFVVLEIGVVSLYLVLRLAFRLSFVEALLLSAFFLTSRNVLSGLMGVWSQRGSVFLIPPILLLVFVSQRTSAAGPRAVLASLSGLLSTLLFTQDFYTGAL
;
A
#
# COMPACT_ATOMS: atom_id res chain seq x y z
N MET A 1 11.26 19.27 21.40
CA MET A 1 10.65 18.08 22.04
C MET A 1 9.31 17.78 21.36
N ILE A 2 9.21 16.65 20.67
CA ILE A 2 7.94 16.20 20.06
C ILE A 2 6.95 15.99 21.21
N ARG A 3 5.74 16.52 21.09
CA ARG A 3 4.60 16.18 21.96
C ARG A 3 4.10 14.75 21.62
N ALA A 4 5.03 13.80 21.50
CA ALA A 4 4.84 12.47 20.92
C ALA A 4 3.85 11.62 21.73
N LYS A 5 3.86 11.79 23.06
CA LYS A 5 2.93 11.11 23.97
C LYS A 5 1.46 11.39 23.65
N GLY A 6 1.13 12.62 23.20
CA GLY A 6 -0.23 12.98 22.82
C GLY A 6 -0.66 12.46 21.44
N SER A 7 0.29 12.19 20.54
CA SER A 7 -0.01 11.67 19.21
C SER A 7 -0.26 10.16 19.22
N PHE A 8 0.46 9.40 20.05
CA PHE A 8 0.30 7.94 20.10
C PHE A 8 -1.10 7.55 20.62
N ALA A 9 -1.55 8.17 21.71
CA ALA A 9 -2.87 7.93 22.29
C ALA A 9 -4.01 8.25 21.32
N THR A 10 -3.85 9.24 20.45
CA THR A 10 -4.87 9.60 19.44
C THR A 10 -4.73 8.84 18.13
N THR A 11 -3.61 8.12 17.90
CA THR A 11 -3.43 7.28 16.70
C THR A 11 -4.12 5.94 16.85
N VAL A 12 -4.16 5.36 18.05
CA VAL A 12 -4.82 4.07 18.31
C VAL A 12 -6.30 4.07 17.90
N PRO A 13 -7.13 5.07 18.29
CA PRO A 13 -8.52 5.14 17.84
C PRO A 13 -8.64 5.23 16.31
N VAL A 14 -7.75 5.97 15.65
CA VAL A 14 -7.74 6.09 14.18
C VAL A 14 -7.50 4.73 13.57
N PHE A 15 -6.44 4.02 13.97
CA PHE A 15 -6.13 2.67 13.52
C PHE A 15 -7.31 1.69 13.71
N VAL A 16 -7.93 1.70 14.89
CA VAL A 16 -9.06 0.80 15.17
C VAL A 16 -10.26 1.12 14.27
N LEU A 17 -10.57 2.40 14.08
CA LEU A 17 -11.70 2.82 13.25
C LEU A 17 -11.45 2.55 11.75
N SER A 18 -10.24 2.83 11.25
CA SER A 18 -9.87 2.53 9.86
C SER A 18 -9.84 1.02 9.61
N ALA A 19 -9.24 0.24 10.52
CA ALA A 19 -9.22 -1.20 10.41
C ALA A 19 -10.63 -1.80 10.45
N TYR A 20 -11.53 -1.28 11.29
CA TYR A 20 -12.92 -1.70 11.33
C TYR A 20 -13.67 -1.39 10.02
N TYR A 21 -13.50 -0.17 9.51
CA TYR A 21 -14.10 0.24 8.23
C TYR A 21 -13.58 -0.60 7.07
N LEU A 22 -12.26 -0.73 6.94
CA LEU A 22 -11.62 -1.56 5.92
C LEU A 22 -12.03 -3.02 6.07
N GLY A 23 -12.09 -3.55 7.29
CA GLY A 23 -12.48 -4.94 7.53
C GLY A 23 -13.91 -5.22 7.07
N SER A 24 -14.79 -4.23 7.24
CA SER A 24 -16.16 -4.25 6.72
C SER A 24 -16.18 -4.15 5.18
N ALA A 25 -15.40 -3.25 4.60
CA ALA A 25 -15.33 -3.03 3.15
C ALA A 25 -14.76 -4.24 2.39
N PHE A 26 -13.70 -4.85 2.93
CA PHE A 26 -13.11 -6.10 2.43
C PHE A 26 -13.94 -7.34 2.78
N GLN A 27 -14.97 -7.19 3.62
CA GLN A 27 -15.82 -8.28 4.10
C GLN A 27 -15.00 -9.39 4.80
N LEU A 28 -13.98 -9.03 5.59
CA LEU A 28 -13.07 -9.98 6.26
C LEU A 28 -13.80 -10.96 7.18
N ALA A 29 -14.93 -10.54 7.77
CA ALA A 29 -15.74 -11.41 8.62
C ALA A 29 -16.54 -12.46 7.83
N ARG A 30 -16.70 -12.30 6.51
CA ARG A 30 -17.49 -13.21 5.67
C ARG A 30 -16.62 -14.33 5.14
N ARG A 31 -17.20 -15.54 5.10
CA ARG A 31 -16.54 -16.73 4.52
C ARG A 31 -16.13 -16.54 3.06
N THR A 32 -16.84 -15.70 2.31
CA THR A 32 -16.57 -15.42 0.90
C THR A 32 -15.18 -14.85 0.65
N PHE A 33 -14.70 -13.93 1.51
CA PHE A 33 -13.35 -13.40 1.42
C PHE A 33 -12.30 -14.51 1.51
N TRP A 34 -12.48 -15.43 2.46
CA TRP A 34 -11.54 -16.51 2.72
C TRP A 34 -11.59 -17.64 1.69
N THR A 35 -12.70 -17.83 0.98
CA THR A 35 -12.81 -18.90 -0.03
C THR A 35 -12.55 -18.44 -1.46
N ARG A 36 -12.86 -17.18 -1.79
CA ARG A 36 -12.78 -16.67 -3.16
C ARG A 36 -11.88 -15.44 -3.33
N GLY A 37 -11.45 -14.81 -2.23
CA GLY A 37 -10.74 -13.53 -2.29
C GLY A 37 -11.63 -12.38 -2.77
N LEU A 38 -11.01 -11.23 -3.06
CA LEU A 38 -11.67 -10.11 -3.72
C LEU A 38 -11.72 -10.35 -5.23
N GLY A 39 -12.92 -10.46 -5.82
CA GLY A 39 -13.00 -10.60 -7.28
C GLY A 39 -14.42 -10.66 -7.81
N ASP A 40 -14.90 -9.54 -8.35
CA ASP A 40 -16.08 -9.48 -9.23
C ASP A 40 -15.68 -9.32 -10.72
N TRP A 41 -14.37 -9.27 -11.03
CA TRP A 41 -13.83 -8.97 -12.37
C TRP A 41 -12.48 -9.66 -12.64
N ILE A 42 -11.95 -9.53 -13.87
CA ILE A 42 -10.71 -10.19 -14.33
C ILE A 42 -9.45 -9.56 -13.71
N ASP A 43 -9.44 -8.25 -13.44
CA ASP A 43 -8.24 -7.50 -13.02
C ASP A 43 -7.56 -8.04 -11.75
N PRO A 44 -8.28 -8.41 -10.66
CA PRO A 44 -7.67 -9.04 -9.49
C PRO A 44 -6.90 -10.32 -9.80
N TYR A 45 -7.32 -11.11 -10.79
CA TYR A 45 -6.59 -12.30 -11.21
C TYR A 45 -5.27 -11.95 -11.91
N PHE A 46 -5.30 -10.93 -12.78
CA PHE A 46 -4.11 -10.42 -13.47
C PHE A 46 -3.08 -9.86 -12.47
N ILE A 47 -3.53 -9.05 -11.51
CA ILE A 47 -2.67 -8.46 -10.48
C ILE A 47 -2.11 -9.54 -9.54
N ASN A 48 -2.95 -10.49 -9.13
CA ASN A 48 -2.47 -11.60 -8.31
C ASN A 48 -1.45 -12.45 -9.07
N PHE A 49 -1.62 -12.65 -10.37
CA PHE A 49 -0.62 -13.32 -11.20
C PHE A 49 0.73 -12.56 -11.22
N LEU A 50 0.71 -11.23 -11.36
CA LEU A 50 1.93 -10.41 -11.31
C LEU A 50 2.61 -10.47 -9.94
N LEU A 51 1.84 -10.47 -8.85
CA LEU A 51 2.37 -10.62 -7.49
C LEU A 51 2.94 -12.03 -7.24
N GLU A 52 2.31 -13.07 -7.78
CA GLU A 52 2.86 -14.43 -7.79
C GLU A 52 4.17 -14.51 -8.59
N HIS A 53 4.25 -13.80 -9.71
CA HIS A 53 5.48 -13.70 -10.50
C HIS A 53 6.60 -13.04 -9.69
N TRP A 54 6.32 -11.91 -9.03
CA TRP A 54 7.27 -11.30 -8.08
C TRP A 54 7.69 -12.26 -6.97
N TYR A 55 6.73 -12.93 -6.34
CA TYR A 55 7.01 -13.89 -5.28
C TYR A 55 7.92 -15.03 -5.76
N ARG A 56 7.65 -15.59 -6.94
CA ARG A 56 8.50 -16.63 -7.56
C ARG A 56 9.86 -16.11 -7.94
N SER A 57 9.94 -14.95 -8.59
CA SER A 57 11.21 -14.32 -8.97
C SER A 57 12.11 -14.07 -7.76
N LEU A 58 11.56 -13.50 -6.69
CA LEU A 58 12.31 -13.24 -5.46
C LEU A 58 12.71 -14.52 -4.71
N SER A 59 11.85 -15.55 -4.70
CA SER A 59 12.15 -16.82 -4.00
C SER A 59 13.10 -17.74 -4.75
N THR A 60 13.13 -17.66 -6.09
CA THR A 60 13.96 -18.51 -6.94
C THR A 60 15.13 -17.77 -7.58
N PHE A 61 15.28 -16.47 -7.31
CA PHE A 61 16.28 -15.58 -7.90
C PHE A 61 16.25 -15.60 -9.43
N THR A 62 15.05 -15.61 -10.01
CA THR A 62 14.83 -15.57 -11.47
C THR A 62 14.46 -14.17 -11.95
N ASP A 63 14.55 -13.91 -13.25
CA ASP A 63 14.28 -12.59 -13.84
C ASP A 63 12.86 -12.08 -13.53
N PRO A 64 12.70 -10.96 -12.79
CA PRO A 64 11.38 -10.39 -12.51
C PRO A 64 10.80 -9.63 -13.71
N SER A 65 11.61 -9.26 -14.71
CA SER A 65 11.18 -8.35 -15.79
C SER A 65 10.27 -9.00 -16.84
N SER A 66 10.13 -10.32 -16.83
CA SER A 66 9.44 -11.08 -17.89
C SER A 66 8.41 -12.07 -17.34
N PRO A 67 7.21 -11.61 -16.95
CA PRO A 67 6.10 -12.51 -16.59
C PRO A 67 5.76 -13.44 -17.77
N PRO A 68 5.48 -14.74 -17.52
CA PRO A 68 5.34 -15.72 -18.59
C PRO A 68 4.06 -15.55 -19.44
N MET A 69 3.19 -14.60 -19.09
CA MET A 69 1.95 -14.32 -19.82
C MET A 69 2.16 -13.95 -21.29
N PHE A 70 3.30 -13.32 -21.60
CA PHE A 70 3.64 -12.83 -22.94
C PHE A 70 4.79 -13.61 -23.59
N ALA A 71 5.04 -14.84 -23.13
CA ALA A 71 6.10 -15.68 -23.70
C ALA A 71 5.89 -15.85 -25.23
N PRO A 72 6.97 -15.79 -26.04
CA PRO A 72 8.38 -15.72 -25.67
C PRO A 72 8.96 -14.29 -25.55
N ILE A 73 8.13 -13.25 -25.62
CA ILE A 73 8.58 -11.85 -25.55
C ILE A 73 9.11 -11.56 -24.13
N ARG A 74 10.27 -10.91 -24.04
CA ARG A 74 10.94 -10.54 -22.77
C ARG A 74 10.73 -9.07 -22.42
N GLY A 75 10.97 -8.72 -21.16
CA GLY A 75 10.82 -7.34 -20.66
C GLY A 75 9.36 -6.89 -20.61
N THR A 76 8.44 -7.84 -20.52
CA THR A 76 6.99 -7.60 -20.64
C THR A 76 6.35 -7.11 -19.34
N LEU A 77 7.09 -7.07 -18.22
CA LEU A 77 6.62 -6.44 -16.99
C LEU A 77 6.25 -4.97 -17.24
N GLY A 78 7.01 -4.28 -18.10
CA GLY A 78 6.74 -2.90 -18.51
C GLY A 78 5.45 -2.70 -19.30
N TYR A 79 4.87 -3.76 -19.84
CA TYR A 79 3.55 -3.71 -20.50
C TYR A 79 2.40 -3.74 -19.48
N SER A 80 2.71 -3.75 -18.18
CA SER A 80 1.75 -3.90 -17.09
C SER A 80 2.11 -3.01 -15.89
N HIS A 81 1.30 -3.09 -14.83
CA HIS A 81 1.65 -2.47 -13.54
C HIS A 81 2.85 -3.20 -12.92
N GLY A 82 3.88 -2.45 -12.52
CA GLY A 82 5.05 -3.06 -11.88
C GLY A 82 4.75 -3.59 -10.48
N LEU A 83 3.80 -3.00 -9.74
CA LEU A 83 3.37 -3.44 -8.40
C LEU A 83 4.50 -3.64 -7.38
N VAL A 84 5.67 -3.06 -7.64
CA VAL A 84 6.91 -3.28 -6.90
C VAL A 84 6.79 -2.88 -5.43
N LEU A 85 5.98 -1.87 -5.11
CA LEU A 85 5.75 -1.42 -3.74
C LEU A 85 4.75 -2.29 -2.99
N TYR A 86 3.96 -3.10 -3.69
CA TYR A 86 3.07 -4.10 -3.07
C TYR A 86 3.78 -5.43 -2.82
N ALA A 87 4.78 -5.76 -3.63
CA ALA A 87 5.50 -7.03 -3.54
C ALA A 87 6.05 -7.36 -2.14
N PRO A 88 6.65 -6.42 -1.36
CA PRO A 88 7.14 -6.73 -0.02
C PRO A 88 6.03 -7.17 0.94
N PHE A 89 4.89 -6.50 0.93
CA PHE A 89 3.74 -6.85 1.77
C PHE A 89 3.14 -8.18 1.37
N TYR A 90 3.01 -8.42 0.06
CA TYR A 90 2.55 -9.69 -0.47
C TYR A 90 3.49 -10.83 -0.10
N PHE A 91 4.79 -10.64 -0.27
CA PHE A 91 5.82 -11.64 0.02
C PHE A 91 5.81 -12.09 1.48
N VAL A 92 5.57 -11.19 2.43
CA VAL A 92 5.43 -11.53 3.85
C VAL A 92 4.18 -12.36 4.12
N LEU A 93 3.06 -12.06 3.47
CA LEU A 93 1.78 -12.75 3.71
C LEU A 93 1.70 -14.09 2.98
N ARG A 94 2.32 -14.20 1.82
CA ARG A 94 2.15 -15.31 0.88
C ARG A 94 2.46 -16.71 1.43
N PRO A 95 3.47 -16.92 2.30
CA PRO A 95 3.73 -18.24 2.89
C PRO A 95 2.60 -18.76 3.79
N PHE A 96 1.77 -17.87 4.33
CA PHE A 96 0.74 -18.22 5.32
C PHE A 96 -0.66 -18.35 4.73
N PHE A 97 -0.89 -17.77 3.55
CA PHE A 97 -2.22 -17.62 2.97
C PHE A 97 -2.26 -18.05 1.50
N HIS A 98 -3.47 -18.36 1.03
CA HIS A 98 -3.71 -18.58 -0.40
C HIS A 98 -3.37 -17.29 -1.19
N PRO A 99 -2.92 -17.35 -2.46
CA PRO A 99 -2.61 -16.18 -3.28
C PRO A 99 -3.68 -15.07 -3.22
N PHE A 100 -4.95 -15.42 -3.46
CA PHE A 100 -6.06 -14.46 -3.42
C PHE A 100 -6.31 -13.83 -2.04
N GLN A 101 -6.09 -14.57 -0.96
CA GLN A 101 -6.18 -14.04 0.41
C GLN A 101 -5.00 -13.10 0.69
N SER A 102 -3.79 -13.51 0.28
CA SER A 102 -2.57 -12.72 0.41
C SER A 102 -2.69 -11.38 -0.29
N TYR A 103 -3.28 -11.38 -1.49
CA TYR A 103 -3.57 -10.15 -2.24
C TYR A 103 -4.55 -9.24 -1.49
N GLY A 104 -5.68 -9.77 -1.02
CA GLY A 104 -6.66 -8.99 -0.27
C GLY A 104 -6.09 -8.42 1.03
N LEU A 105 -5.35 -9.23 1.79
CA LEU A 105 -4.70 -8.82 3.03
C LEU A 105 -3.58 -7.80 2.78
N MET A 106 -2.81 -7.95 1.70
CA MET A 106 -1.79 -6.99 1.31
C MET A 106 -2.41 -5.62 1.05
N LEU A 107 -3.49 -5.56 0.26
CA LEU A 107 -4.20 -4.30 0.00
C LEU A 107 -4.75 -3.70 1.30
N PHE A 108 -5.35 -4.52 2.16
CA PHE A 108 -5.82 -4.08 3.47
C PHE A 108 -4.69 -3.41 4.27
N VAL A 109 -3.52 -4.05 4.36
CA VAL A 109 -2.36 -3.54 5.09
C VAL A 109 -1.84 -2.23 4.49
N VAL A 110 -1.72 -2.17 3.16
CA VAL A 110 -1.26 -0.95 2.47
C VAL A 110 -2.20 0.22 2.73
N LEU A 111 -3.51 0.00 2.61
CA LEU A 111 -4.51 1.04 2.86
C LEU A 111 -4.48 1.51 4.31
N GLU A 112 -4.40 0.56 5.26
CA GLU A 112 -4.34 0.87 6.68
C GLU A 112 -3.10 1.71 7.03
N ILE A 113 -1.92 1.33 6.53
CA ILE A 113 -0.69 2.11 6.68
C ILE A 113 -0.87 3.51 6.07
N GLY A 114 -1.49 3.60 4.91
CA GLY A 114 -1.75 4.87 4.24
C GLY A 114 -2.63 5.81 5.05
N VAL A 115 -3.75 5.33 5.59
CA VAL A 115 -4.67 6.14 6.40
C VAL A 115 -4.02 6.61 7.69
N VAL A 116 -3.36 5.70 8.41
CA VAL A 116 -2.66 6.05 9.66
C VAL A 116 -1.55 7.05 9.38
N SER A 117 -0.79 6.87 8.30
CA SER A 117 0.26 7.80 7.91
C SER A 117 -0.29 9.17 7.51
N LEU A 118 -1.42 9.22 6.79
CA LEU A 118 -2.10 10.46 6.44
C LEU A 118 -2.52 11.23 7.70
N TYR A 119 -3.16 10.54 8.63
CA TYR A 119 -3.52 11.12 9.93
C TYR A 119 -2.30 11.70 10.64
N LEU A 120 -1.19 10.96 10.69
CA LEU A 120 0.05 11.44 11.30
C LEU A 120 0.65 12.65 10.56
N VAL A 121 0.64 12.67 9.24
CA VAL A 121 1.08 13.84 8.46
C VAL A 121 0.23 15.06 8.79
N LEU A 122 -1.10 14.92 8.83
CA LEU A 122 -2.02 16.01 9.19
C LEU A 122 -1.76 16.53 10.61
N ARG A 123 -1.48 15.63 11.55
CA ARG A 123 -1.18 15.97 12.95
C ARG A 123 0.20 16.59 13.15
N LEU A 124 1.21 16.07 12.48
CA LEU A 124 2.60 16.41 12.76
C LEU A 124 3.13 17.51 11.85
N ALA A 125 2.79 17.48 10.56
CA ALA A 125 3.24 18.46 9.57
C ALA A 125 2.29 19.67 9.51
N PHE A 126 0.98 19.42 9.36
CA PHE A 126 -0.02 20.49 9.25
C PHE A 126 -0.57 20.98 10.59
N ARG A 127 -0.23 20.30 11.70
CA ARG A 127 -0.60 20.69 13.08
C ARG A 127 -2.11 20.79 13.31
N LEU A 128 -2.90 20.02 12.57
CA LEU A 128 -4.35 20.00 12.73
C LEU A 128 -4.76 19.40 14.09
N SER A 129 -5.94 19.80 14.56
CA SER A 129 -6.56 19.21 15.75
C SER A 129 -6.92 17.74 15.51
N PHE A 130 -7.35 17.04 16.56
CA PHE A 130 -7.63 15.60 16.47
C PHE A 130 -8.81 15.36 15.55
N VAL A 131 -9.88 16.13 15.75
CA VAL A 131 -11.12 16.03 15.02
C VAL A 131 -10.91 16.37 13.54
N GLU A 132 -10.20 17.46 13.23
CA GLU A 132 -9.91 17.83 11.83
C GLU A 132 -9.11 16.75 11.10
N ALA A 133 -8.03 16.26 11.72
CA ALA A 133 -7.21 15.22 11.12
C ALA A 133 -7.98 13.90 10.94
N LEU A 134 -8.82 13.52 11.92
CA LEU A 134 -9.68 12.34 11.84
C LEU A 134 -10.69 12.47 10.70
N LEU A 135 -11.41 13.60 10.62
CA LEU A 135 -12.42 13.85 9.59
C LEU A 135 -11.81 13.84 8.19
N LEU A 136 -10.66 14.49 8.00
CA LEU A 136 -9.98 14.50 6.70
C LEU A 136 -9.45 13.10 6.31
N SER A 137 -8.92 12.35 7.27
CA SER A 137 -8.46 10.98 7.02
C SER A 137 -9.62 10.05 6.69
N ALA A 138 -10.75 10.18 7.41
CA ALA A 138 -11.97 9.43 7.13
C ALA A 138 -12.58 9.83 5.78
N PHE A 139 -12.60 11.12 5.44
CA PHE A 139 -13.06 11.61 4.14
C PHE A 139 -12.19 11.05 3.00
N PHE A 140 -10.87 11.06 3.16
CA PHE A 140 -9.96 10.48 2.19
C PHE A 140 -10.20 8.97 2.02
N LEU A 141 -10.27 8.23 3.13
CA LEU A 141 -10.52 6.79 3.14
C LEU A 141 -11.86 6.46 2.49
N THR A 142 -12.93 7.21 2.76
CA THR A 142 -14.28 6.91 2.24
C THR A 142 -14.58 7.52 0.86
N SER A 143 -13.65 8.30 0.31
CA SER A 143 -13.83 9.00 -0.95
C SER A 143 -14.02 8.03 -2.11
N ARG A 144 -15.10 8.17 -2.89
CA ARG A 144 -15.36 7.34 -4.08
C ARG A 144 -14.33 7.49 -5.19
N ASN A 145 -13.57 8.58 -5.18
CA ASN A 145 -12.46 8.79 -6.11
C ASN A 145 -11.31 7.82 -5.82
N VAL A 146 -11.16 7.46 -4.54
CA VAL A 146 -10.09 6.58 -4.03
C VAL A 146 -10.61 5.15 -3.86
N LEU A 147 -11.79 4.98 -3.26
CA LEU A 147 -12.52 3.72 -3.12
C LEU A 147 -13.74 3.69 -4.05
N SER A 148 -13.54 3.25 -5.30
CA SER A 148 -14.67 3.11 -6.23
C SER A 148 -15.51 1.86 -5.89
N GLY A 149 -16.55 2.05 -5.07
CA GLY A 149 -17.58 1.04 -4.82
C GLY A 149 -17.13 -0.20 -4.03
N LEU A 150 -18.07 -1.12 -3.81
CA LEU A 150 -17.88 -2.32 -2.98
C LEU A 150 -17.10 -3.45 -3.67
N MET A 151 -16.81 -3.33 -4.97
CA MET A 151 -16.25 -4.43 -5.76
C MET A 151 -15.36 -3.91 -6.92
N GLY A 152 -14.10 -4.35 -6.98
CA GLY A 152 -13.39 -4.54 -8.26
C GLY A 152 -12.12 -3.72 -8.53
N VAL A 153 -12.07 -2.40 -8.31
CA VAL A 153 -11.02 -1.51 -8.87
C VAL A 153 -9.95 -1.07 -7.85
N TRP A 154 -9.70 -1.89 -6.83
CA TRP A 154 -8.99 -1.50 -5.60
C TRP A 154 -7.47 -1.31 -5.74
N SER A 155 -6.82 -2.12 -6.56
CA SER A 155 -5.37 -2.25 -6.61
C SER A 155 -4.65 -1.07 -7.24
N GLN A 156 -5.13 -0.62 -8.41
CA GLN A 156 -4.50 0.43 -9.21
C GLN A 156 -4.63 1.81 -8.55
N ARG A 157 -5.79 2.10 -7.95
CA ARG A 157 -5.99 3.37 -7.22
C ARG A 157 -5.49 3.31 -5.78
N GLY A 158 -5.33 2.11 -5.24
CA GLY A 158 -4.81 1.89 -3.88
C GLY A 158 -3.40 2.44 -3.68
N SER A 159 -2.64 2.65 -4.75
CA SER A 159 -1.28 3.17 -4.69
C SER A 159 -1.20 4.59 -4.14
N VAL A 160 -2.28 5.37 -4.23
CA VAL A 160 -2.38 6.71 -3.63
C VAL A 160 -2.18 6.63 -2.10
N PHE A 161 -2.52 5.50 -1.46
CA PHE A 161 -2.26 5.27 -0.03
C PHE A 161 -0.78 5.06 0.31
N LEU A 162 0.09 4.87 -0.68
CA LEU A 162 1.54 4.85 -0.48
C LEU A 162 2.14 6.27 -0.39
N ILE A 163 1.43 7.31 -0.84
CA ILE A 163 1.92 8.70 -0.78
C ILE A 163 2.06 9.19 0.67
N PRO A 164 1.04 9.05 1.56
CA PRO A 164 1.16 9.49 2.95
C PRO A 164 2.34 8.90 3.74
N PRO A 165 2.65 7.59 3.71
CA PRO A 165 3.82 7.06 4.42
C PRO A 165 5.14 7.61 3.86
N ILE A 166 5.24 7.84 2.54
CA ILE A 166 6.41 8.48 1.93
C ILE A 166 6.58 9.91 2.46
N LEU A 167 5.51 10.70 2.48
CA LEU A 167 5.52 12.06 3.05
C LEU A 167 5.86 12.07 4.54
N LEU A 168 5.37 11.08 5.29
CA LEU A 168 5.70 10.93 6.69
C LEU A 168 7.20 10.67 6.89
N LEU A 169 7.81 9.81 6.07
CA LEU A 169 9.26 9.57 6.11
C LEU A 169 10.06 10.84 5.78
N VAL A 170 9.64 11.61 4.76
CA VAL A 170 10.24 12.92 4.47
C VAL A 170 10.17 13.83 5.69
N PHE A 171 8.99 13.98 6.29
CA PHE A 171 8.81 14.85 7.44
C PHE A 171 9.65 14.41 8.65
N VAL A 172 9.66 13.11 8.97
CA VAL A 172 10.45 12.57 10.08
C VAL A 172 11.95 12.74 9.82
N SER A 173 12.41 12.57 8.57
CA SER A 173 13.81 12.82 8.21
C SER A 173 14.24 14.25 8.52
N GLN A 174 13.42 15.26 8.16
CA GLN A 174 13.70 16.68 8.41
C GLN A 174 13.74 17.04 9.90
N ARG A 175 13.05 16.25 10.75
CA ARG A 175 13.00 16.45 12.20
C ARG A 175 14.09 15.68 12.96
N THR A 176 14.83 14.82 12.27
CA THR A 176 15.85 13.97 12.88
C THR A 176 17.19 14.72 12.93
N SER A 177 17.71 14.96 14.13
CA SER A 177 18.97 15.70 14.32
C SER A 177 20.22 14.88 13.96
N ALA A 178 20.16 13.55 14.10
CA ALA A 178 21.30 12.69 13.81
C ALA A 178 21.48 12.51 12.29
N ALA A 179 22.68 12.82 11.80
CA ALA A 179 22.98 12.85 10.36
C ALA A 179 22.76 11.48 9.67
N GLY A 180 23.17 10.38 10.31
CA GLY A 180 23.01 9.02 9.76
C GLY A 180 21.54 8.62 9.56
N PRO A 181 20.73 8.53 10.63
CA PRO A 181 19.30 8.21 10.51
C PRO A 181 18.53 9.16 9.59
N ARG A 182 18.86 10.46 9.62
CA ARG A 182 18.27 11.44 8.68
C ARG A 182 18.55 11.07 7.22
N ALA A 183 19.80 10.76 6.89
CA ALA A 183 20.19 10.38 5.53
C ALA A 183 19.50 9.09 5.07
N VAL A 184 19.38 8.09 5.96
CA VAL A 184 18.68 6.83 5.67
C VAL A 184 17.19 7.09 5.37
N LEU A 185 16.50 7.84 6.22
CA LEU A 185 15.07 8.14 6.04
C LEU A 185 14.81 8.96 4.76
N ALA A 186 15.67 9.95 4.47
CA ALA A 186 15.58 10.75 3.25
C ALA A 186 15.88 9.92 1.98
N SER A 187 16.86 9.02 2.05
CA SER A 187 17.19 8.13 0.93
C SER A 187 16.07 7.13 0.69
N LEU A 188 15.51 6.56 1.75
CA LEU A 188 14.38 5.64 1.67
C LEU A 188 13.13 6.33 1.10
N SER A 189 12.80 7.55 1.54
CA SER A 189 11.66 8.28 1.00
C SER A 189 11.86 8.65 -0.47
N GLY A 190 13.08 9.02 -0.87
CA GLY A 190 13.45 9.27 -2.27
C GLY A 190 13.32 8.01 -3.14
N LEU A 191 13.82 6.88 -2.64
CA LEU A 191 13.68 5.58 -3.31
C LEU A 191 12.21 5.19 -3.49
N LEU A 192 11.41 5.24 -2.42
CA LEU A 192 9.98 4.91 -2.48
C LEU A 192 9.20 5.86 -3.39
N SER A 193 9.54 7.16 -3.40
CA SER A 193 8.97 8.14 -4.33
C SER A 193 9.29 7.79 -5.79
N THR A 194 10.51 7.32 -6.05
CA THR A 194 10.92 6.91 -7.39
C THR A 194 10.19 5.63 -7.81
N LEU A 195 10.05 4.67 -6.90
CA LEU A 195 9.35 3.42 -7.15
C LEU A 195 7.85 3.58 -7.38
N LEU A 196 7.24 4.69 -6.93
CA LEU A 196 5.85 5.01 -7.30
C LEU A 196 5.68 5.17 -8.81
N PHE A 197 6.68 5.67 -9.54
CA PHE A 197 6.61 5.74 -11.00
C PHE A 197 6.55 4.36 -11.65
N THR A 198 7.25 3.38 -11.08
CA THR A 198 7.25 1.98 -11.53
C THR A 198 6.07 1.16 -10.99
N GLN A 199 5.35 1.67 -10.01
CA GLN A 199 4.23 0.98 -9.35
C GLN A 199 3.00 0.89 -10.27
N ASP A 200 2.55 2.04 -10.79
CA ASP A 200 1.24 2.16 -11.47
C ASP A 200 1.33 2.38 -12.97
N PHE A 201 2.44 2.91 -13.49
CA PHE A 201 2.56 3.28 -14.91
C PHE A 201 3.24 2.18 -15.74
N TYR A 202 2.90 2.14 -17.04
CA TYR A 202 3.54 1.37 -18.11
C TYR A 202 5.00 1.81 -18.35
N THR A 203 5.84 1.79 -17.31
CA THR A 203 7.22 2.29 -17.31
C THR A 203 8.23 1.22 -16.91
N GLY A 204 7.81 -0.03 -16.67
CA GLY A 204 8.73 -1.15 -16.43
C GLY A 204 9.56 -1.55 -17.67
N ALA A 205 9.63 -0.69 -18.68
CA ALA A 205 10.45 -0.80 -19.89
C ALA A 205 11.59 0.24 -19.94
N LEU A 206 11.87 0.96 -18.84
CA LEU A 206 13.11 1.73 -18.70
C LEU A 206 14.30 0.83 -18.35
#